data_AF-A0A508T8J3-F1
#
_entry.id   AF-A0A508T8J3-F1
#
_cell.length_a   1.000
_cell.length_b   1.000
_cell.length_c   1.000
_cell.angle_alpha   90.00
_cell.angle_beta   90.00
_cell.angle_gamma   90.00
#
_symmetry.space_group_name_H-M   'P 1'
#
loop_
_entity.id
_entity.type
_entity.pdbx_description
1 polymer ?
#
loop_
_entity_poly.entity_id
_entity_poly.type
_entity_poly.pdbx_seq_one_letter_code
_entity_poly.pdbx_strand_id
1 'polypeptide(L)' 'MYDRRTLKQRDLFVLKEAVYKACFPMDRQFLDFKDVEIDIFARSGRVSKANRTFSLELLISENRSGVFAAE' A
#
# COMPACT_ATOMS: atom_id res chain seq x y z
N MET A 1 -21.41 -11.45 3.35
CA MET A 1 -20.84 -10.12 2.97
C MET A 1 -19.90 -9.68 4.07
N TYR A 2 -18.72 -9.16 3.73
CA TYR A 2 -17.79 -8.61 4.72
C TYR A 2 -18.30 -7.27 5.24
N ASP A 3 -18.11 -6.99 6.54
CA ASP A 3 -18.38 -5.67 7.09
C ASP A 3 -17.37 -4.63 6.55
N ARG A 4 -17.81 -3.36 6.51
CA ARG A 4 -17.05 -2.22 5.99
C ARG A 4 -15.71 -2.03 6.69
N ARG A 5 -15.58 -2.43 7.97
CA ARG A 5 -14.31 -2.38 8.70
C ARG A 5 -13.31 -3.41 8.17
N THR A 6 -13.77 -4.64 7.92
CA THR A 6 -12.93 -5.71 7.38
C THR A 6 -12.46 -5.37 5.97
N LEU A 7 -13.32 -4.76 5.14
CA LEU A 7 -12.92 -4.28 3.80
C LEU A 7 -11.82 -3.22 3.90
N LYS A 8 -11.95 -2.21 4.78
CA LYS A 8 -10.92 -1.19 4.99
C LYS A 8 -9.57 -1.76 5.45
N GLN A 9 -9.58 -2.75 6.34
CA GLN A 9 -8.34 -3.41 6.79
C GLN A 9 -7.65 -4.16 5.66
N ARG A 10 -8.43 -4.83 4.79
CA ARG A 10 -7.90 -5.51 3.60
C ARG A 10 -7.32 -4.51 2.61
N ASP A 11 -8.02 -3.42 2.32
CA ASP A 11 -7.52 -2.39 1.40
C ASP A 11 -6.21 -1.78 1.92
N LEU A 12 -6.13 -1.46 3.22
CA LEU A 12 -4.89 -0.96 3.83
C LEU A 12 -3.74 -1.96 3.72
N PHE A 13 -4.01 -3.24 3.95
CA PHE A 13 -3.01 -4.30 3.80
C PHE A 13 -2.50 -4.40 2.36
N VAL A 14 -3.41 -4.41 1.37
CA VAL A 14 -3.03 -4.50 -0.06
C VAL A 14 -2.24 -3.26 -0.49
N LEU A 15 -2.62 -2.07 -0.05
CA LEU A 15 -1.87 -0.84 -0.33
C LEU A 15 -0.44 -0.90 0.21
N LYS A 16 -0.25 -1.37 1.44
CA LYS A 16 1.08 -1.54 2.04
C LYS A 16 1.93 -2.57 1.31
N GLU A 17 1.35 -3.70 0.91
CA GLU A 17 2.03 -4.72 0.12
C GLU A 17 2.46 -4.20 -1.25
N ALA A 18 1.66 -3.35 -1.89
CA ALA A 18 2.02 -2.74 -3.17
C ALA A 18 3.24 -1.82 -3.03
N VAL A 19 3.27 -0.97 -2.00
CA VAL A 19 4.41 -0.11 -1.70
C VAL A 19 5.66 -0.93 -1.39
N TYR A 20 5.54 -1.97 -0.54
CA TYR A 20 6.65 -2.86 -0.24
C TYR A 20 7.24 -3.49 -1.51
N LYS A 21 6.38 -4.03 -2.40
CA LYS A 21 6.82 -4.66 -3.65
C LYS A 21 7.42 -3.68 -4.65
N ALA A 22 7.00 -2.42 -4.64
CA ALA A 22 7.61 -1.35 -5.44
C ALA A 22 8.97 -0.92 -4.87
N CYS A 23 9.10 -0.86 -3.55
CA CYS A 23 10.32 -0.42 -2.87
C CYS A 23 11.41 -1.49 -2.79
N PHE A 24 11.03 -2.77 -2.62
CA PHE A 24 11.99 -3.86 -2.38
C PHE A 24 13.04 -4.02 -3.50
N PRO A 25 12.71 -3.92 -4.80
CA PRO A 25 13.72 -4.00 -5.87
C PRO A 25 14.78 -2.89 -5.80
N MET A 26 14.44 -1.75 -5.19
CA MET A 26 15.29 -0.56 -5.17
C MET A 26 16.35 -0.65 -4.06
N ASP A 27 15.92 -0.92 -2.83
CA ASP A 27 16.80 -0.90 -1.65
C ASP A 27 17.13 -2.31 -1.11
N ARG A 28 16.43 -3.35 -1.61
CA ARG A 28 16.54 -4.76 -1.18
C ARG A 28 16.42 -4.96 0.33
N GLN A 29 15.71 -4.04 0.98
CA GLN A 29 15.49 -4.04 2.41
C GLN A 29 14.13 -4.67 2.74
N PHE A 30 14.11 -5.58 3.70
CA PHE A 30 12.86 -6.05 4.29
C PHE A 30 12.25 -4.96 5.16
N LEU A 31 10.98 -4.66 4.92
CA LEU A 31 10.21 -3.66 5.66
C LEU A 31 9.19 -4.37 6.53
N ASP A 32 9.06 -3.92 7.78
CA ASP A 32 7.95 -4.28 8.63
C ASP A 32 6.68 -3.55 8.18
N PHE A 33 5.51 -4.07 8.54
CA PHE A 33 4.22 -3.43 8.23
C PHE A 33 4.11 -1.98 8.75
N LYS A 34 4.83 -1.64 9.82
CA LYS A 34 4.89 -0.29 10.42
C LYS A 34 5.79 0.67 9.65
N ASP A 35 6.71 0.17 8.83
CA ASP A 35 7.67 1.00 8.10
C ASP A 35 7.06 1.63 6.84
N VAL A 36 5.88 1.14 6.44
CA VAL A 36 5.10 1.66 5.31
C VAL A 36 3.92 2.44 5.86
N GLU A 37 3.81 3.73 5.57
CA GLU A 37 2.66 4.56 5.92
C GLU A 37 1.81 4.81 4.66
N ILE A 38 0.49 4.82 4.80
CA ILE A 38 -0.44 5.03 3.68
C ILE A 38 -1.34 6.20 3.99
N ASP A 39 -1.34 7.20 3.11
CA ASP A 39 -2.37 8.22 3.06
C ASP A 39 -3.32 7.90 1.89
N ILE A 40 -4.49 7.35 2.23
CA ILE A 40 -5.51 6.96 1.25
C ILE A 40 -6.08 8.19 0.54
N PHE A 41 -6.17 9.34 1.22
CA PHE A 41 -6.76 10.56 0.65
C PHE A 41 -5.80 11.24 -0.30
N ALA A 42 -4.52 11.32 0.08
CA ALA A 42 -3.45 11.82 -0.78
C ALA A 42 -3.03 10.81 -1.85
N ARG A 43 -3.59 9.58 -1.83
CA ARG A 43 -3.23 8.48 -2.72
C ARG A 43 -1.72 8.25 -2.73
N SER A 44 -1.10 8.21 -1.55
CA SER A 44 0.35 8.09 -1.42
C SER A 44 0.76 7.09 -0.34
N GLY A 45 1.91 6.48 -0.56
CA GLY A 45 2.55 5.57 0.38
C GLY A 45 3.96 6.02 0.67
N ARG A 46 4.35 6.06 1.95
CA ARG A 46 5.69 6.47 2.37
C ARG A 46 6.41 5.32 3.04
N VAL A 47 7.68 5.13 2.70
CA VAL A 47 8.57 4.17 3.38
C VAL A 47 9.51 4.96 4.28
N SER A 48 9.32 4.88 5.59
CA SER A 48 10.07 5.68 6.56
C SER A 48 11.55 5.33 6.59
N LYS A 49 11.90 4.03 6.49
CA LYS A 49 13.29 3.54 6.49
C LYS A 49 14.09 3.93 5.24
N ALA A 50 13.42 4.04 4.08
CA ALA A 50 14.05 4.36 2.80
C ALA A 50 13.90 5.85 2.42
N ASN A 51 13.11 6.62 3.18
CA ASN A 51 12.70 7.99 2.86
C ASN A 51 12.16 8.15 1.42
N ARG A 52 11.39 7.15 0.95
CA ARG A 52 10.74 7.15 -0.37
C ARG A 52 9.25 7.36 -0.25
N THR A 53 8.66 7.91 -1.31
CA THR A 53 7.22 8.09 -1.45
C THR A 53 6.78 7.49 -2.78
N PHE A 54 5.61 6.88 -2.80
CA PHE A 54 5.00 6.26 -3.96
C PHE A 54 3.60 6.83 -4.15
N SER A 55 3.23 7.08 -5.40
CA SER A 55 1.85 7.37 -5.80
C SER A 55 1.06 6.08 -5.90
N LEU A 56 -0.20 6.10 -5.44
CA LEU A 56 -1.06 4.94 -5.33
C LEU A 56 -2.32 5.07 -6.19
N GLU A 57 -2.71 3.95 -6.80
CA GLU A 57 -4.00 3.80 -7.45
C GLU A 57 -4.69 2.54 -6.94
N LEU A 58 -5.86 2.73 -6.31
CA LEU A 58 -6.70 1.67 -5.79
C LEU A 58 -7.92 1.49 -6.69
N LEU A 59 -8.01 0.34 -7.33
CA LEU A 59 -9.15 -0.06 -8.15
C LEU A 59 -9.95 -1.11 -7.37
N ILE A 60 -11.14 -0.74 -6.94
CA ILE A 60 -12.06 -1.61 -6.21
C ILE A 60 -13.12 -2.12 -7.18
N SER A 61 -13.18 -3.43 -7.41
CA SER A 61 -14.31 -4.09 -8.06
C SER A 61 -15.05 -4.96 -7.05
N GLU A 62 -16.31 -5.34 -7.35
CA GLU A 62 -17.23 -6.02 -6.43
C GLU A 62 -16.65 -7.25 -5.72
N ASN A 63 -15.59 -7.87 -6.26
CA ASN A 63 -14.92 -9.01 -5.64
C ASN A 63 -13.38 -8.95 -5.62
N ARG A 64 -12.74 -7.86 -6.11
CA ARG A 64 -11.26 -7.77 -6.17
C ARG A 64 -10.79 -6.33 -5.94
N SER A 65 -9.79 -6.17 -5.07
CA SER A 65 -9.03 -4.93 -4.94
C SER A 65 -7.70 -5.08 -5.70
N GLY A 66 -7.46 -4.21 -6.68
CA GLY A 66 -6.18 -4.08 -7.37
C GLY A 66 -5.47 -2.80 -6.94
N VAL A 67 -4.15 -2.85 -6.77
CA VAL A 67 -3.34 -1.69 -6.39
C VAL A 67 -2.12 -1.56 -7.29
N PHE A 68 -1.87 -0.34 -7.76
CA PHE A 68 -0.64 0.05 -8.43
C PHE A 68 0.11 1.08 -7.57
N ALA A 69 1.43 0.93 -7.50
CA ALA A 69 2.34 1.83 -6.80
C ALA A 69 3.48 2.21 -7.75
N ALA A 70 3.73 3.50 -7.94
CA ALA A 70 4.83 4.04 -8.74
C ALA A 70 5.59 5.11 -7.95
N GLU A 71 6.89 5.22 -8.20
CA GLU A 71 7.78 6.23 -7.60
C GLU A 71 7.53 7.62 -8.19
#